data_AF-A0A9N9XIC6-F1
#
_entry.id   AF-A0A9N9XIC6-F1
#
_cell.length_a   1.000
_cell.length_b   1.000
_cell.length_c   1.000
_cell.angle_alpha   90.00
_cell.angle_beta   90.00
_cell.angle_gamma   90.00
#
_symmetry.space_group_name_H-M   'P 1'
#
loop_
_entity.id
_entity.type
_entity.pdbx_description
1 polymer ?
#
loop_
_entity_poly.entity_id
_entity_poly.type
_entity_poly.pdbx_seq_one_letter_code
_entity_poly.pdbx_strand_id
1 'polypeptide(L)'
;MQRSKLFKWSTVIIICIFARLILLWIPQKNNVCSTLSAYFTINNNDNCWHNSDKGLSAVQIISKYGYKFEEHIVTSEDGYRLFVYRILPKGNSSFNQPLLLMPGMGGSPEFWLLQGAKSIIFLLANNGYDVWLSAVRGTVDYDEELKNFKNEEEYWNFSFHEIGIYDLPALTDYITKQTKSKVIFVGHSMGSTASYVYAIEKKTHAENNLKGLVSLAPAAYMEHTQGFFKFIGPKNEWIWDFTKKIGCYAVSNTYTKRLISSLLCAQYPGVYGCYYFYGYMSGLSPTEERPDMVPLFFSVMPSPISMRILAHFGQLIETTRFQKFDYRDDQINLEKYGSLKPPDYNISQISLPIQLFTGTYDFSSSDKDFCGGWTLKTRDINKLEAFEMWLYRRILKIPWTAKITNIDVLKRIIQERQLFETIKKRKTAYLGHIIRNGQYQFLQLIIEGKRGIGRKKMSWLRNIRQWTGINDIKSLIHIARNRELMKNVIANIH
;
A
#
# COMPACT_ATOMS: atom_id res chain seq x y z
N MET A 1 1.13 -55.64 -21.40
CA MET A 1 2.40 -55.05 -21.92
C MET A 1 2.42 -53.52 -22.07
N GLN A 2 1.28 -52.81 -21.97
CA GLN A 2 1.19 -51.34 -22.14
C GLN A 2 1.42 -50.53 -20.84
N ARG A 3 1.03 -51.07 -19.66
CA ARG A 3 1.24 -50.43 -18.35
C ARG A 3 2.71 -50.29 -17.94
N SER A 4 3.59 -51.23 -18.34
CA SER A 4 5.03 -51.15 -18.02
C SER A 4 5.79 -50.13 -18.88
N LYS A 5 5.28 -49.79 -20.07
CA LYS A 5 5.84 -48.72 -20.91
C LYS A 5 5.49 -47.34 -20.36
N LEU A 6 4.24 -47.10 -19.95
CA LEU A 6 3.82 -45.84 -19.32
C LEU A 6 4.61 -45.54 -18.03
N PHE A 7 4.85 -46.56 -17.19
CA PHE A 7 5.64 -46.42 -15.97
C PHE A 7 7.13 -46.11 -16.23
N LYS A 8 7.70 -46.65 -17.32
CA LYS A 8 9.07 -46.31 -17.75
C LYS A 8 9.18 -44.87 -18.28
N TRP A 9 8.19 -44.38 -19.03
CA TRP A 9 8.17 -43.00 -19.52
C TRP A 9 7.95 -41.97 -18.39
N SER A 10 7.08 -42.25 -17.43
CA SER A 10 6.90 -41.37 -16.26
C SER A 10 8.16 -41.31 -15.39
N THR A 11 8.85 -42.44 -15.20
CA THR A 11 10.12 -42.49 -14.46
C THR A 11 11.23 -41.74 -15.20
N VAL A 12 11.32 -41.85 -16.52
CA VAL A 12 12.28 -41.09 -17.34
C VAL A 12 11.97 -39.59 -17.33
N ILE A 13 10.69 -39.18 -17.38
CA ILE A 13 10.30 -37.77 -17.24
C ILE A 13 10.67 -37.23 -15.86
N ILE A 14 10.41 -37.98 -14.79
CA ILE A 14 10.78 -37.60 -13.42
C ILE A 14 12.30 -37.50 -13.28
N ILE A 15 13.07 -38.45 -13.84
CA ILE A 15 14.54 -38.40 -13.85
C ILE A 15 15.06 -37.22 -14.67
N CYS A 16 14.45 -36.90 -15.83
CA CYS A 16 14.82 -35.73 -16.63
C CYS A 16 14.48 -34.41 -15.94
N ILE A 17 13.37 -34.35 -15.19
CA ILE A 17 13.00 -33.20 -14.35
C ILE A 17 13.98 -33.08 -13.18
N PHE A 18 14.30 -34.18 -12.49
CA PHE A 18 15.28 -34.21 -11.40
C PHE A 18 16.69 -33.87 -11.90
N ALA A 19 17.12 -34.38 -13.05
CA ALA A 19 18.40 -34.06 -13.67
C ALA A 19 18.47 -32.59 -14.10
N ARG A 20 17.36 -32.00 -14.59
CA ARG A 20 17.25 -30.55 -14.82
C ARG A 20 17.27 -29.75 -13.52
N LEU A 21 16.63 -30.22 -12.46
CA LEU A 21 16.67 -29.61 -11.11
C LEU A 21 18.09 -29.69 -10.50
N ILE A 22 18.84 -30.74 -10.80
CA ILE A 22 20.25 -30.90 -10.43
C ILE A 22 21.17 -30.00 -11.29
N LEU A 23 20.85 -29.77 -12.57
CA LEU A 23 21.54 -28.78 -13.41
C LEU A 23 21.23 -27.32 -13.00
N LEU A 24 20.08 -27.06 -12.37
CA LEU A 24 19.79 -25.79 -11.67
C LEU A 24 20.61 -25.63 -10.37
N TRP A 25 21.31 -26.69 -9.95
CA TRP A 25 22.19 -26.75 -8.78
C TRP A 25 23.67 -26.51 -9.12
N ILE A 26 23.96 -25.87 -10.27
CA ILE A 26 25.30 -25.33 -10.52
C ILE A 26 25.45 -24.08 -9.64
N PRO A 27 26.42 -24.05 -8.69
CA PRO A 27 26.70 -22.86 -7.90
C PRO A 27 27.01 -21.70 -8.84
N GLN A 28 26.14 -20.69 -8.87
CA GLN A 28 26.35 -19.52 -9.71
C GLN A 28 27.29 -18.56 -8.98
N LYS A 29 28.27 -18.01 -9.71
CA LYS A 29 29.12 -16.95 -9.19
C LYS A 29 28.28 -15.70 -8.90
N ASN A 30 27.39 -15.35 -9.82
CA ASN A 30 26.49 -14.21 -9.74
C ASN A 30 25.05 -14.64 -9.45
N ASN A 31 24.26 -13.79 -8.81
CA ASN A 31 22.88 -14.11 -8.42
C ASN A 31 21.85 -13.00 -8.75
N VAL A 32 22.32 -11.87 -9.27
CA VAL A 32 21.49 -10.76 -9.76
C VAL A 32 22.10 -10.16 -11.02
N CYS A 33 21.26 -9.55 -11.87
CA CYS A 33 21.71 -8.80 -13.04
C CYS A 33 20.88 -7.53 -13.24
N SER A 34 21.47 -6.49 -13.83
CA SER A 34 20.79 -5.21 -14.09
C SER A 34 19.69 -5.29 -15.17
N THR A 35 19.74 -6.29 -16.04
CA THR A 35 18.74 -6.53 -17.10
C THR A 35 18.29 -7.99 -17.12
N LEU A 36 17.05 -8.25 -17.57
CA LEU A 36 16.53 -9.63 -17.66
C LEU A 36 17.30 -10.48 -18.66
N SER A 37 17.71 -9.90 -19.81
CA SER A 37 18.47 -10.63 -20.82
C SER A 37 19.87 -11.02 -20.36
N ALA A 38 20.45 -10.34 -19.39
CA ALA A 38 21.75 -10.71 -18.84
C ALA A 38 21.71 -12.02 -18.03
N TYR A 39 20.54 -12.43 -17.51
CA TYR A 39 20.39 -13.69 -16.76
C TYR A 39 20.62 -14.94 -17.61
N PHE A 40 20.51 -14.86 -18.95
CA PHE A 40 20.83 -15.98 -19.83
C PHE A 40 22.31 -16.40 -19.73
N THR A 41 23.20 -15.44 -19.45
CA THR A 41 24.65 -15.64 -19.37
C THR A 41 25.19 -15.19 -18.00
N ILE A 42 24.44 -15.42 -16.92
CA ILE A 42 24.65 -14.83 -15.58
C ILE A 42 26.10 -14.90 -15.04
N ASN A 43 26.85 -15.97 -15.30
CA ASN A 43 28.23 -16.11 -14.81
C ASN A 43 29.27 -15.37 -15.65
N ASN A 44 28.97 -15.07 -16.92
CA ASN A 44 29.91 -14.55 -17.91
C ASN A 44 29.43 -13.19 -18.49
N ASN A 45 28.62 -12.45 -17.75
CA ASN A 45 28.04 -11.18 -18.18
C ASN A 45 28.41 -10.07 -17.19
N ASP A 46 29.00 -8.99 -17.71
CA ASP A 46 29.44 -7.83 -16.90
C ASP A 46 28.28 -7.09 -16.22
N ASN A 47 27.05 -7.29 -16.69
CA ASN A 47 25.83 -6.74 -16.08
C ASN A 47 25.32 -7.55 -14.89
N CYS A 48 26.01 -8.62 -14.51
CA CYS A 48 25.63 -9.51 -13.41
C CYS A 48 26.69 -9.49 -12.31
N TRP A 49 26.24 -9.54 -11.06
CA TRP A 49 27.14 -9.59 -9.90
C TRP A 49 26.58 -10.49 -8.81
N HIS A 50 27.43 -10.79 -7.82
CA HIS A 50 27.02 -11.47 -6.61
C HIS A 50 26.51 -10.45 -5.60
N ASN A 51 25.21 -10.46 -5.31
CA ASN A 51 24.64 -9.73 -4.21
C ASN A 51 24.59 -10.63 -2.96
N SER A 52 25.46 -10.33 -2.00
CA SER A 52 25.59 -11.06 -0.75
C SER A 52 24.53 -10.71 0.30
N ASP A 53 23.57 -9.80 0.02
CA ASP A 53 22.41 -9.54 0.89
C ASP A 53 21.27 -10.54 0.65
N LYS A 54 21.29 -11.26 -0.48
CA LYS A 54 20.23 -12.19 -0.87
C LYS A 54 20.06 -13.30 0.17
N GLY A 55 18.87 -13.39 0.75
CA GLY A 55 18.51 -14.42 1.73
C GLY A 55 19.02 -14.15 3.16
N LEU A 56 19.67 -13.01 3.42
CA LEU A 56 20.04 -12.62 4.77
C LEU A 56 18.80 -12.17 5.57
N SER A 57 18.82 -12.41 6.89
CA SER A 57 17.83 -11.86 7.82
C SER A 57 18.02 -10.36 8.03
N ALA A 58 17.00 -9.69 8.57
CA ALA A 58 17.08 -8.26 8.89
C ALA A 58 18.32 -7.93 9.75
N VAL A 59 18.53 -8.72 10.81
CA VAL A 59 19.68 -8.59 11.74
C VAL A 59 21.01 -8.72 11.02
N GLN A 60 21.14 -9.70 10.12
CA GLN A 60 22.36 -9.92 9.34
C GLN A 60 22.66 -8.73 8.42
N ILE A 61 21.64 -8.20 7.73
CA ILE A 61 21.79 -7.04 6.86
C ILE A 61 22.19 -5.79 7.66
N ILE A 62 21.49 -5.52 8.77
CA ILE A 62 21.76 -4.36 9.63
C ILE A 62 23.19 -4.41 10.19
N SER A 63 23.62 -5.57 10.70
CA SER A 63 24.97 -5.80 11.23
C SER A 63 26.03 -5.62 10.15
N LYS A 64 25.80 -6.20 8.96
CA LYS A 64 26.73 -6.12 7.82
C LYS A 64 27.02 -4.68 7.40
N TYR A 65 26.04 -3.80 7.47
CA TYR A 65 26.20 -2.38 7.15
C TYR A 65 26.63 -1.51 8.34
N GLY A 66 27.02 -2.13 9.47
CA GLY A 66 27.63 -1.46 10.62
C GLY A 66 26.66 -0.56 11.39
N TYR A 67 25.40 -0.95 11.51
CA TYR A 67 24.42 -0.26 12.36
C TYR A 67 24.20 -1.03 13.66
N LYS A 68 24.07 -0.28 14.76
CA LYS A 68 23.65 -0.85 16.05
C LYS A 68 22.14 -1.03 16.04
N PHE A 69 21.67 -2.14 16.60
CA PHE A 69 20.25 -2.46 16.66
C PHE A 69 19.90 -3.15 17.97
N GLU A 70 18.61 -3.13 18.27
CA GLU A 70 17.98 -3.81 19.40
C GLU A 70 16.83 -4.68 18.85
N GLU A 71 16.62 -5.83 19.46
CA GLU A 71 15.50 -6.74 19.16
C GLU A 71 14.50 -6.67 20.30
N HIS A 72 13.23 -6.52 19.96
CA HIS A 72 12.14 -6.41 20.92
C HIS A 72 11.01 -7.37 20.56
N ILE A 73 10.34 -7.87 21.59
CA ILE A 73 9.08 -8.60 21.46
C ILE A 73 8.02 -7.78 22.19
N VAL A 74 6.95 -7.43 21.48
CA VAL A 74 5.79 -6.72 22.02
C VAL A 74 4.60 -7.65 21.98
N THR A 75 3.86 -7.80 23.07
CA THR A 75 2.66 -8.63 23.12
C THR A 75 1.42 -7.76 22.96
N SER A 76 0.55 -8.11 22.01
CA SER A 76 -0.74 -7.45 21.81
C SER A 76 -1.75 -7.84 22.89
N GLU A 77 -2.83 -7.06 23.02
CA GLU A 77 -3.91 -7.34 23.99
C GLU A 77 -4.57 -8.72 23.76
N ASP A 78 -4.66 -9.16 22.49
CA ASP A 78 -5.20 -10.46 22.09
C ASP A 78 -4.15 -11.59 22.09
N GLY A 79 -2.97 -11.37 22.67
CA GLY A 79 -1.99 -12.41 22.97
C GLY A 79 -0.96 -12.73 21.88
N TYR A 80 -0.96 -12.02 20.75
CA TYR A 80 0.07 -12.20 19.71
C TYR A 80 1.38 -11.55 20.13
N ARG A 81 2.49 -12.21 19.83
CA ARG A 81 3.85 -11.67 19.96
C ARG A 81 4.25 -11.01 18.65
N LEU A 82 4.84 -9.82 18.74
CA LEU A 82 5.22 -9.00 17.60
C LEU A 82 6.71 -8.72 17.68
N PHE A 83 7.48 -9.27 16.73
CA PHE A 83 8.90 -8.94 16.61
C PHE A 83 9.09 -7.52 16.05
N VAL A 84 9.94 -6.75 16.72
CA VAL A 84 10.28 -5.39 16.31
C VAL A 84 11.79 -5.21 16.39
N TYR A 85 12.38 -4.72 15.30
CA TYR A 85 13.79 -4.35 15.26
C TYR A 85 13.91 -2.84 15.40
N ARG A 86 14.74 -2.37 16.33
CA ARG A 86 15.07 -0.96 16.46
C ARG A 86 16.48 -0.74 15.94
N ILE A 87 16.66 0.23 15.05
CA ILE A 87 17.94 0.64 14.50
C ILE A 87 18.25 2.03 15.03
N LEU A 88 19.34 2.11 15.78
CA LEU A 88 19.70 3.33 16.50
C LEU A 88 20.19 4.41 15.51
N PRO A 89 19.86 5.69 15.74
CA PRO A 89 20.34 6.79 14.92
C PRO A 89 21.87 6.85 14.90
N LYS A 90 22.46 7.25 13.77
CA LYS A 90 23.90 7.51 13.68
C LYS A 90 24.21 8.97 14.01
N GLY A 91 25.19 9.18 14.88
CA GLY A 91 25.70 10.50 15.30
C GLY A 91 25.14 11.00 16.64
N ASN A 92 25.80 12.02 17.22
CA ASN A 92 25.36 12.70 18.46
C ASN A 92 24.26 13.73 18.16
N SER A 93 23.20 13.28 17.50
CA SER A 93 22.04 14.10 17.19
C SER A 93 21.10 14.13 18.40
N SER A 94 20.71 15.32 18.87
CA SER A 94 19.61 15.49 19.83
C SER A 94 18.24 15.23 19.19
N PHE A 95 18.17 15.16 17.86
CA PHE A 95 17.00 14.74 17.12
C PHE A 95 16.91 13.21 17.18
N ASN A 96 15.78 12.70 17.70
CA ASN A 96 15.53 11.28 17.95
C ASN A 96 14.04 10.95 17.75
N GLN A 97 13.47 11.35 16.61
CA GLN A 97 12.06 11.14 16.31
C GLN A 97 11.82 9.66 15.95
N PRO A 98 10.98 8.91 16.69
CA PRO A 98 10.66 7.53 16.36
C PRO A 98 9.84 7.42 15.09
N LEU A 99 10.26 6.50 14.21
CA LEU A 99 9.58 6.06 13.00
C LEU A 99 9.26 4.57 13.10
N LEU A 100 7.99 4.21 12.99
CA LEU A 100 7.57 2.81 12.92
C LEU A 100 7.22 2.45 11.48
N LEU A 101 7.95 1.50 10.90
CA LEU A 101 7.73 1.00 9.54
C LEU A 101 7.07 -0.38 9.56
N MET A 102 5.89 -0.47 8.93
CA MET A 102 5.13 -1.71 8.81
C MET A 102 5.02 -2.14 7.34
N PRO A 103 5.44 -3.36 6.99
CA PRO A 103 5.38 -3.85 5.62
C PRO A 103 3.94 -4.12 5.17
N GLY A 104 3.79 -4.47 3.89
CA GLY A 104 2.51 -4.87 3.31
C GLY A 104 2.14 -6.32 3.62
N MET A 105 1.04 -6.77 3.01
CA MET A 105 0.61 -8.17 3.08
C MET A 105 1.71 -9.10 2.56
N GLY A 106 2.03 -10.13 3.34
CA GLY A 106 3.10 -11.08 3.01
C GLY A 106 4.51 -10.50 3.13
N GLY A 107 4.68 -9.29 3.64
CA GLY A 107 5.99 -8.68 3.85
C GLY A 107 6.60 -9.06 5.21
N SER A 108 7.92 -9.02 5.27
CA SER A 108 8.72 -9.14 6.49
C SER A 108 9.56 -7.87 6.69
N PRO A 109 10.19 -7.65 7.87
CA PRO A 109 11.04 -6.49 8.11
C PRO A 109 12.17 -6.32 7.09
N GLU A 110 12.68 -7.42 6.51
CA GLU A 110 13.70 -7.41 5.44
C GLU A 110 13.27 -6.64 4.19
N PHE A 111 11.96 -6.50 3.93
CA PHE A 111 11.42 -5.73 2.82
C PHE A 111 12.03 -4.32 2.73
N TRP A 112 12.25 -3.68 3.88
CA TRP A 112 12.79 -2.33 3.95
C TRP A 112 14.32 -2.28 3.74
N LEU A 113 14.99 -3.43 3.75
CA LEU A 113 16.45 -3.59 3.71
C LEU A 113 16.97 -4.10 2.36
N LEU A 114 16.07 -4.39 1.40
CA LEU A 114 16.41 -5.03 0.13
C LEU A 114 17.40 -4.23 -0.75
N GLN A 115 17.53 -2.91 -0.58
CA GLN A 115 18.48 -2.09 -1.35
C GLN A 115 19.86 -1.97 -0.67
N GLY A 116 20.14 -2.80 0.33
CA GLY A 116 21.40 -2.79 1.06
C GLY A 116 21.67 -1.42 1.68
N ALA A 117 22.90 -0.91 1.57
CA ALA A 117 23.28 0.41 2.10
C ALA A 117 22.40 1.58 1.62
N LYS A 118 21.70 1.44 0.48
CA LYS A 118 20.82 2.48 -0.08
C LYS A 118 19.37 2.37 0.42
N SER A 119 19.07 1.42 1.29
CA SER A 119 17.75 1.27 1.86
C SER A 119 17.32 2.49 2.67
N ILE A 120 16.02 2.81 2.59
CA ILE A 120 15.41 3.96 3.27
C ILE A 120 15.69 3.97 4.77
N ILE A 121 15.78 2.79 5.37
CA ILE A 121 16.08 2.60 6.80
C ILE A 121 17.43 3.22 7.19
N PHE A 122 18.47 2.98 6.40
CA PHE A 122 19.80 3.51 6.66
C PHE A 122 19.88 5.00 6.37
N LEU A 123 19.17 5.46 5.34
CA LEU A 123 19.02 6.89 5.08
C LEU A 123 18.38 7.60 6.29
N LEU A 124 17.31 7.06 6.85
CA LEU A 124 16.62 7.60 8.01
C LEU A 124 17.52 7.59 9.26
N ALA A 125 18.18 6.47 9.56
CA ALA A 125 19.09 6.37 10.69
C ALA A 125 20.27 7.35 10.60
N ASN A 126 20.81 7.58 9.39
CA ASN A 126 21.87 8.57 9.14
C ASN A 126 21.41 10.02 9.32
N ASN A 127 20.10 10.27 9.21
CA ASN A 127 19.50 11.59 9.44
C ASN A 127 18.97 11.76 10.88
N GLY A 128 19.40 10.91 11.81
CA GLY A 128 19.08 11.03 13.24
C GLY A 128 17.70 10.50 13.63
N TYR A 129 17.00 9.76 12.77
CA TYR A 129 15.74 9.13 13.18
C TYR A 129 15.97 7.85 13.99
N ASP A 130 15.07 7.59 14.94
CA ASP A 130 15.00 6.32 15.67
C ASP A 130 14.09 5.36 14.90
N VAL A 131 14.66 4.35 14.25
CA VAL A 131 13.95 3.58 13.23
C VAL A 131 13.52 2.23 13.78
N TRP A 132 12.21 1.97 13.78
CA TRP A 132 11.58 0.76 14.27
C TRP A 132 10.93 0.00 13.11
N LEU A 133 11.29 -1.27 12.92
CA LEU A 133 10.75 -2.16 11.89
C LEU A 133 9.88 -3.22 12.56
N SER A 134 8.57 -3.17 12.36
CA SER A 134 7.66 -4.20 12.88
C SER A 134 7.48 -5.33 11.88
N ALA A 135 7.51 -6.56 12.37
CA ALA A 135 6.87 -7.67 11.70
C ALA A 135 5.34 -7.62 11.92
N VAL A 136 4.59 -8.32 11.08
CA VAL A 136 3.13 -8.47 11.25
C VAL A 136 2.86 -9.72 12.09
N ARG A 137 1.77 -9.75 12.88
CA ARG A 137 1.31 -10.98 13.54
C ARG A 137 1.26 -12.17 12.57
N GLY A 138 1.57 -13.38 13.07
CA GLY A 138 1.69 -14.57 12.21
C GLY A 138 3.09 -14.83 11.65
N THR A 139 4.09 -14.00 11.99
CA THR A 139 5.46 -14.11 11.44
C THR A 139 6.52 -14.55 12.47
N VAL A 140 6.14 -14.62 13.74
CA VAL A 140 6.95 -15.12 14.86
C VAL A 140 6.92 -16.65 14.86
N ASP A 141 7.85 -17.29 15.59
CA ASP A 141 7.96 -18.75 15.72
C ASP A 141 6.58 -19.38 16.00
N TYR A 142 6.00 -19.92 14.93
CA TYR A 142 4.61 -20.35 14.85
C TYR A 142 4.32 -21.45 15.87
N ASP A 143 5.23 -22.40 16.02
CA ASP A 143 5.03 -23.57 16.88
C ASP A 143 5.02 -23.21 18.36
N GLU A 144 5.79 -22.18 18.75
CA GLU A 144 5.81 -21.68 20.12
C GLU A 144 4.60 -20.80 20.41
N GLU A 145 4.21 -19.95 19.45
CA GLU A 145 3.09 -19.03 19.60
C GLU A 145 1.74 -19.75 19.58
N LEU A 146 1.59 -20.78 18.74
CA LEU A 146 0.38 -21.61 18.63
C LEU A 146 -0.01 -22.27 19.96
N LYS A 147 0.94 -22.52 20.87
CA LYS A 147 0.65 -23.06 22.22
C LYS A 147 -0.27 -22.17 23.06
N ASN A 148 -0.34 -20.88 22.74
CA ASN A 148 -1.20 -19.92 23.44
C ASN A 148 -2.62 -19.87 22.86
N PHE A 149 -2.91 -20.61 21.79
CA PHE A 149 -4.19 -20.65 21.10
C PHE A 149 -4.76 -22.07 21.11
N LYS A 150 -6.09 -22.20 20.98
CA LYS A 150 -6.76 -23.52 21.02
C LYS A 150 -6.39 -24.38 19.81
N ASN A 151 -6.23 -23.74 18.64
CA ASN A 151 -5.93 -24.40 17.38
C ASN A 151 -5.44 -23.38 16.34
N GLU A 152 -5.01 -23.89 15.18
CA GLU A 152 -4.53 -23.06 14.06
C GLU A 152 -5.61 -22.13 13.51
N GLU A 153 -6.87 -22.56 13.52
CA GLU A 153 -7.99 -21.74 13.05
C GLU A 153 -8.11 -20.46 13.86
N GLU A 154 -8.07 -20.55 15.19
CA GLU A 154 -8.12 -19.41 16.10
C GLU A 154 -6.90 -18.49 15.91
N TYR A 155 -5.70 -19.07 15.79
CA TYR A 155 -4.46 -18.32 15.57
C TYR A 155 -4.44 -17.57 14.23
N TRP A 156 -4.99 -18.13 13.17
CA TRP A 156 -5.02 -17.46 11.86
C TRP A 156 -6.28 -16.60 11.66
N ASN A 157 -7.14 -16.46 12.67
CA ASN A 157 -8.42 -15.77 12.55
C ASN A 157 -8.34 -14.24 12.64
N PHE A 158 -7.43 -13.62 11.89
CA PHE A 158 -7.23 -12.16 11.90
C PHE A 158 -7.15 -11.57 10.48
N SER A 159 -7.49 -10.29 10.36
CA SER A 159 -7.39 -9.48 9.15
C SER A 159 -6.55 -8.22 9.42
N PHE A 160 -6.50 -7.29 8.46
CA PHE A 160 -5.91 -5.97 8.70
C PHE A 160 -6.65 -5.17 9.80
N HIS A 161 -7.88 -5.57 10.15
CA HIS A 161 -8.63 -4.94 11.24
C HIS A 161 -7.94 -5.15 12.59
N GLU A 162 -7.66 -6.42 12.92
CA GLU A 162 -7.02 -6.81 14.18
C GLU A 162 -5.60 -6.23 14.31
N ILE A 163 -4.85 -6.15 13.21
CA ILE A 163 -3.57 -5.43 13.17
C ILE A 163 -3.77 -3.95 13.58
N GLY A 164 -4.81 -3.31 13.06
CA GLY A 164 -5.12 -1.92 13.39
C GLY A 164 -5.59 -1.70 14.84
N ILE A 165 -6.36 -2.63 15.41
CA ILE A 165 -6.97 -2.44 16.73
C ILE A 165 -6.20 -3.06 17.90
N TYR A 166 -5.23 -3.94 17.64
CA TYR A 166 -4.43 -4.61 18.68
C TYR A 166 -2.93 -4.44 18.47
N ASP A 167 -2.40 -4.68 17.27
CA ASP A 167 -0.93 -4.59 17.05
C ASP A 167 -0.45 -3.15 17.12
N LEU A 168 -1.07 -2.25 16.35
CA LEU A 168 -0.63 -0.86 16.29
C LEU A 168 -0.73 -0.12 17.64
N PRO A 169 -1.79 -0.28 18.46
CA PRO A 169 -1.80 0.23 19.81
C PRO A 169 -0.62 -0.29 20.65
N ALA A 170 -0.41 -1.61 20.72
CA ALA A 170 0.65 -2.21 21.53
C ALA A 170 2.05 -1.75 21.10
N LEU A 171 2.31 -1.74 19.79
CA LEU A 171 3.57 -1.28 19.20
C LEU A 171 3.82 0.20 19.51
N THR A 172 2.80 1.05 19.31
CA THR A 172 2.97 2.49 19.52
C THR A 172 3.13 2.83 20.99
N ASP A 173 2.39 2.20 21.90
CA ASP A 173 2.57 2.37 23.35
C ASP A 173 3.96 1.95 23.82
N TYR A 174 4.45 0.81 23.32
CA TYR A 174 5.80 0.35 23.65
C TYR A 174 6.84 1.38 23.22
N ILE A 175 6.77 1.84 21.97
CA ILE A 175 7.74 2.80 21.42
C ILE A 175 7.63 4.17 22.09
N THR A 176 6.42 4.71 22.30
CA THR A 176 6.25 6.01 22.97
C THR A 176 6.72 5.96 24.42
N LYS A 177 6.53 4.84 25.13
CA LYS A 177 7.04 4.65 26.49
C LYS A 177 8.57 4.62 26.55
N GLN A 178 9.22 3.97 25.59
CA GLN A 178 10.69 3.87 25.50
C GLN A 178 11.33 5.19 25.07
N THR A 179 10.74 5.86 24.08
CA THR A 179 11.34 7.04 23.42
C THR A 179 10.86 8.37 24.00
N LYS A 180 9.79 8.36 24.80
CA LYS A 180 9.09 9.56 25.32
C LYS A 180 8.63 10.53 24.23
N SER A 181 8.42 10.04 23.01
CA SER A 181 7.98 10.83 21.87
C SER A 181 6.89 10.10 21.09
N LYS A 182 5.96 10.86 20.51
CA LYS A 182 4.98 10.32 19.55
C LYS A 182 5.68 9.75 18.32
N VAL A 183 5.10 8.70 17.75
CA VAL A 183 5.63 7.96 16.59
C VAL A 183 5.14 8.56 15.28
N ILE A 184 6.01 8.64 14.27
CA ILE A 184 5.59 8.81 12.88
C ILE A 184 5.44 7.41 12.29
N PHE A 185 4.25 7.07 11.81
CA PHE A 185 3.98 5.74 11.26
C PHE A 185 4.21 5.74 9.75
N VAL A 186 4.92 4.74 9.23
CA VAL A 186 5.14 4.52 7.80
C VAL A 186 4.59 3.14 7.42
N GLY A 187 3.50 3.11 6.66
CA GLY A 187 2.88 1.87 6.20
C GLY A 187 3.10 1.64 4.71
N HIS A 188 3.43 0.42 4.31
CA HIS A 188 3.33 0.01 2.90
C HIS A 188 2.10 -0.87 2.67
N SER A 189 1.31 -0.59 1.63
CA SER A 189 0.15 -1.42 1.25
C SER A 189 -0.79 -1.69 2.44
N MET A 190 -0.98 -2.95 2.84
CA MET A 190 -1.75 -3.34 4.03
C MET A 190 -1.33 -2.62 5.31
N GLY A 191 -0.04 -2.33 5.51
CA GLY A 191 0.43 -1.56 6.66
C GLY A 191 -0.20 -0.16 6.73
N SER A 192 -0.42 0.48 5.57
CA SER A 192 -1.19 1.75 5.53
C SER A 192 -2.66 1.53 5.88
N THR A 193 -3.29 0.48 5.36
CA THR A 193 -4.69 0.14 5.63
C THR A 193 -4.93 -0.08 7.12
N ALA A 194 -4.07 -0.85 7.78
CA ALA A 194 -4.13 -1.08 9.22
C ALA A 194 -3.98 0.23 10.01
N SER A 195 -3.13 1.16 9.55
CA SER A 195 -2.97 2.46 10.20
C SER A 195 -4.22 3.34 10.13
N TYR A 196 -5.01 3.23 9.06
CA TYR A 196 -6.28 3.93 8.96
C TYR A 196 -7.32 3.33 9.90
N VAL A 197 -7.38 2.00 9.98
CA VAL A 197 -8.23 1.31 10.98
C VAL A 197 -7.86 1.76 12.38
N TYR A 198 -6.57 1.79 12.72
CA TYR A 198 -6.08 2.25 14.02
C TYR A 198 -6.52 3.69 14.34
N ALA A 199 -6.32 4.61 13.39
CA ALA A 199 -6.68 6.01 13.55
C ALA A 199 -8.20 6.27 13.66
N ILE A 200 -9.03 5.35 13.17
CA ILE A 200 -10.50 5.43 13.23
C ILE A 200 -11.01 4.75 14.51
N GLU A 201 -10.69 3.47 14.70
CA GLU A 201 -11.27 2.62 15.75
C GLU A 201 -10.65 2.87 17.13
N LYS A 202 -9.39 3.34 17.17
CA LYS A 202 -8.68 3.70 18.41
C LYS A 202 -8.24 5.17 18.36
N LYS A 203 -9.11 6.04 17.85
CA LYS A 203 -8.82 7.45 17.55
C LYS A 203 -8.05 8.21 18.64
N THR A 204 -8.58 8.27 19.86
CA THR A 204 -7.93 8.99 20.97
C THR A 204 -6.55 8.45 21.28
N HIS A 205 -6.39 7.13 21.23
CA HIS A 205 -5.12 6.47 21.45
C HIS A 205 -4.12 6.80 20.34
N ALA A 206 -4.57 6.74 19.07
CA ALA A 206 -3.77 7.11 17.92
C ALA A 206 -3.34 8.59 17.96
N GLU A 207 -4.22 9.52 18.33
CA GLU A 207 -3.90 10.95 18.49
C GLU A 207 -2.85 11.21 19.57
N ASN A 208 -2.87 10.41 20.64
CA ASN A 208 -1.90 10.53 21.74
C ASN A 208 -0.54 9.94 21.40
N ASN A 209 -0.51 8.85 20.62
CA ASN A 209 0.73 8.11 20.35
C ASN A 209 1.35 8.39 18.98
N LEU A 210 0.59 8.93 18.01
CA LEU A 210 1.06 9.23 16.67
C LEU A 210 1.22 10.73 16.41
N LYS A 211 2.23 11.07 15.62
CA LYS A 211 2.46 12.41 15.08
C LYS A 211 1.91 12.58 13.67
N GLY A 212 1.79 11.47 12.92
CA GLY A 212 1.29 11.46 11.55
C GLY A 212 1.47 10.11 10.89
N LEU A 213 0.82 9.96 9.74
CA LEU A 213 0.85 8.76 8.90
C LEU A 213 1.56 9.06 7.58
N VAL A 214 2.46 8.17 7.16
CA VAL A 214 3.10 8.15 5.86
C VAL A 214 2.68 6.86 5.18
N SER A 215 1.89 6.97 4.13
CA SER A 215 1.23 5.84 3.50
C SER A 215 1.79 5.62 2.10
N LEU A 216 2.51 4.51 1.92
CA LEU A 216 3.10 4.08 0.67
C LEU A 216 2.20 3.04 0.01
N ALA A 217 1.66 3.35 -1.16
CA ALA A 217 0.71 2.51 -1.90
C ALA A 217 -0.48 2.01 -1.04
N PRO A 218 -1.22 2.88 -0.32
CA PRO A 218 -2.27 2.46 0.61
C PRO A 218 -3.39 1.65 -0.06
N ALA A 219 -3.89 0.60 0.58
CA ALA A 219 -4.96 -0.25 0.00
C ALA A 219 -6.27 -0.10 0.81
N ALA A 220 -6.93 1.06 0.68
CA ALA A 220 -8.19 1.35 1.40
C ALA A 220 -9.42 1.15 0.49
N TYR A 221 -9.49 1.90 -0.60
CA TYR A 221 -10.46 1.69 -1.67
C TYR A 221 -9.76 0.96 -2.82
N MET A 222 -10.36 -0.12 -3.31
CA MET A 222 -9.76 -1.03 -4.29
C MET A 222 -10.63 -1.17 -5.55
N GLU A 223 -11.45 -0.16 -5.87
CA GLU A 223 -12.36 -0.17 -7.03
C GLU A 223 -11.61 -0.29 -8.36
N HIS A 224 -10.47 0.41 -8.48
CA HIS A 224 -9.72 0.47 -9.72
C HIS A 224 -8.55 -0.52 -9.79
N THR A 225 -8.59 -1.55 -8.95
CA THR A 225 -7.61 -2.66 -8.94
C THR A 225 -7.54 -3.34 -10.31
N GLN A 226 -6.33 -3.76 -10.70
CA GLN A 226 -6.02 -4.41 -11.97
C GLN A 226 -5.28 -5.73 -11.74
N GLY A 227 -4.90 -6.40 -12.83
CA GLY A 227 -4.05 -7.60 -12.78
C GLY A 227 -4.69 -8.78 -12.03
N PHE A 228 -3.85 -9.48 -11.27
CA PHE A 228 -4.23 -10.68 -10.51
C PHE A 228 -5.42 -10.44 -9.59
N PHE A 229 -5.37 -9.40 -8.77
CA PHE A 229 -6.37 -9.12 -7.73
C PHE A 229 -7.76 -8.83 -8.30
N LYS A 230 -7.85 -8.19 -9.47
CA LYS A 230 -9.14 -7.99 -10.17
C LYS A 230 -9.80 -9.31 -10.58
N PHE A 231 -9.02 -10.32 -10.93
CA PHE A 231 -9.54 -11.62 -11.35
C PHE A 231 -9.95 -12.50 -10.16
N ILE A 232 -9.17 -12.48 -9.08
CA ILE A 232 -9.42 -13.33 -7.91
C ILE A 232 -10.42 -12.73 -6.92
N GLY A 233 -10.52 -11.39 -6.83
CA GLY A 233 -11.38 -10.69 -5.87
C GLY A 233 -12.84 -11.19 -5.89
N PRO A 234 -13.52 -11.26 -7.04
CA PRO A 234 -14.90 -11.76 -7.10
C PRO A 234 -15.07 -13.26 -6.77
N LYS A 235 -13.98 -14.04 -6.76
CA LYS A 235 -13.99 -15.49 -6.44
C LYS A 235 -13.58 -15.78 -5.01
N ASN A 236 -13.34 -14.73 -4.24
CA ASN A 236 -12.73 -14.79 -2.93
C ASN A 236 -13.53 -15.64 -1.93
N GLU A 237 -14.85 -15.61 -1.99
CA GLU A 237 -15.72 -16.44 -1.12
C GLU A 237 -15.49 -17.92 -1.33
N TRP A 238 -15.53 -18.36 -2.59
CA TRP A 238 -15.27 -19.75 -2.93
C TRP A 238 -13.88 -20.20 -2.49
N ILE A 239 -12.86 -19.33 -2.65
CA ILE A 239 -11.49 -19.61 -2.21
C ILE A 239 -11.45 -19.76 -0.68
N TRP A 240 -12.07 -18.83 0.05
CA TRP A 240 -12.13 -18.83 1.50
C TRP A 240 -12.82 -20.08 2.07
N ASP A 241 -14.01 -20.41 1.58
CA ASP A 241 -14.77 -21.58 2.02
C ASP A 241 -14.03 -22.89 1.71
N PHE A 242 -13.44 -22.99 0.51
CA PHE A 242 -12.62 -24.13 0.14
C PHE A 242 -11.42 -24.28 1.06
N THR A 243 -10.69 -23.19 1.33
CA THR A 243 -9.49 -23.20 2.18
C THR A 243 -9.80 -23.58 3.62
N LYS A 244 -10.90 -23.07 4.19
CA LYS A 244 -11.41 -23.52 5.49
C LYS A 244 -11.75 -25.00 5.50
N LYS A 245 -12.46 -25.50 4.50
CA LYS A 245 -12.91 -26.89 4.44
C LYS A 245 -11.75 -27.89 4.42
N ILE A 246 -10.61 -27.51 3.83
CA ILE A 246 -9.40 -28.34 3.80
C ILE A 246 -8.43 -28.06 4.96
N GLY A 247 -8.80 -27.20 5.93
CA GLY A 247 -7.97 -26.84 7.07
C GLY A 247 -6.76 -25.96 6.72
N CYS A 248 -6.83 -25.20 5.61
CA CYS A 248 -5.78 -24.27 5.19
C CYS A 248 -6.13 -22.85 5.64
N TYR A 249 -5.57 -22.41 6.75
CA TYR A 249 -5.90 -21.10 7.36
C TYR A 249 -4.88 -19.99 7.03
N ALA A 250 -3.72 -20.34 6.45
CA ALA A 250 -2.72 -19.37 6.03
C ALA A 250 -1.96 -19.80 4.78
N VAL A 251 -1.56 -18.80 3.99
CA VAL A 251 -0.52 -18.96 2.98
C VAL A 251 0.82 -18.87 3.71
N SER A 252 1.25 -20.00 4.27
CA SER A 252 2.55 -20.11 4.93
C SER A 252 3.62 -20.64 3.98
N ASN A 253 4.73 -19.90 3.94
CA ASN A 253 5.92 -20.24 3.19
C ASN A 253 7.00 -20.68 4.17
N THR A 254 7.15 -21.99 4.37
CA THR A 254 8.26 -22.53 5.17
C THR A 254 9.60 -22.05 4.60
N TYR A 255 10.63 -21.93 5.44
CA TYR A 255 11.99 -21.53 5.05
C TYR A 255 12.47 -22.23 3.76
N THR A 256 12.17 -23.52 3.61
CA THR A 256 12.48 -24.35 2.44
C THR A 256 11.83 -23.87 1.15
N LYS A 257 10.58 -23.42 1.21
CA LYS A 257 9.84 -22.91 0.04
C LYS A 257 10.31 -21.49 -0.35
N ARG A 258 10.73 -20.65 0.62
CA ARG A 258 11.45 -19.36 0.34
C ARG A 258 12.78 -19.59 -0.37
N LEU A 259 13.55 -20.57 0.08
CA LEU A 259 14.82 -20.94 -0.55
C LEU A 259 14.62 -21.41 -2.01
N ILE A 260 13.62 -22.28 -2.25
CA ILE A 260 13.30 -22.76 -3.60
C ILE A 260 12.83 -21.61 -4.51
N SER A 261 11.93 -20.74 -4.03
CA SER A 261 11.46 -19.58 -4.80
C SER A 261 12.60 -18.64 -5.13
N SER A 262 13.47 -18.35 -4.17
CA SER A 262 14.64 -17.48 -4.38
C SER A 262 15.68 -18.06 -5.34
N LEU A 263 15.82 -19.38 -5.40
CA LEU A 263 16.70 -20.04 -6.37
C LEU A 263 16.10 -19.97 -7.78
N LEU A 264 14.82 -20.32 -7.93
CA LEU A 264 14.12 -20.25 -9.22
C LEU A 264 14.10 -18.81 -9.77
N CYS A 265 13.84 -17.81 -8.93
CA CYS A 265 13.77 -16.42 -9.33
C CYS A 265 15.14 -15.77 -9.58
N ALA A 266 16.26 -16.47 -9.33
CA ALA A 266 17.61 -15.97 -9.55
C ALA A 266 18.31 -16.56 -10.77
N GLN A 267 17.64 -17.46 -11.49
CA GLN A 267 18.23 -18.17 -12.62
C GLN A 267 17.32 -18.11 -13.83
N TYR A 268 17.91 -18.15 -15.02
CA TYR A 268 17.15 -18.34 -16.25
C TYR A 268 16.67 -19.81 -16.36
N PRO A 269 15.42 -20.07 -16.80
CA PRO A 269 14.37 -19.13 -17.20
C PRO A 269 13.48 -18.63 -16.05
N GLY A 270 13.64 -19.12 -14.81
CA GLY A 270 12.73 -18.85 -13.69
C GLY A 270 12.59 -17.37 -13.33
N VAL A 271 13.66 -16.58 -13.43
CA VAL A 271 13.63 -15.12 -13.19
C VAL A 271 12.62 -14.38 -14.07
N TYR A 272 12.43 -14.81 -15.33
CA TYR A 272 11.43 -14.22 -16.22
C TYR A 272 10.02 -14.49 -15.69
N GLY A 273 9.75 -15.73 -15.26
CA GLY A 273 8.49 -16.10 -14.62
C GLY A 273 8.22 -15.24 -13.38
N CYS A 274 9.22 -15.06 -12.52
CA CYS A 274 9.08 -14.26 -11.31
C CYS A 274 8.89 -12.76 -11.61
N TYR A 275 9.59 -12.21 -12.60
CA TYR A 275 9.43 -10.81 -13.00
C TYR A 275 8.02 -10.52 -13.54
N TYR A 276 7.52 -11.36 -14.44
CA TYR A 276 6.16 -11.18 -14.99
C TYR A 276 5.07 -11.49 -13.96
N PHE A 277 5.30 -12.45 -13.06
CA PHE A 277 4.39 -12.71 -11.95
C PHE A 277 4.32 -11.51 -11.00
N TYR A 278 5.46 -10.93 -10.62
CA TYR A 278 5.52 -9.69 -9.85
C TYR A 278 4.76 -8.56 -10.57
N GLY A 279 5.02 -8.37 -11.87
CA GLY A 279 4.33 -7.39 -12.69
C GLY A 279 2.81 -7.60 -12.77
N TYR A 280 2.36 -8.84 -12.78
CA TYR A 280 0.94 -9.18 -12.80
C TYR A 280 0.23 -8.92 -11.46
N MET A 281 0.96 -8.99 -10.34
CA MET A 281 0.43 -8.69 -9.01
C MET A 281 0.47 -7.19 -8.69
N SER A 282 1.60 -6.52 -8.91
CA SER A 282 1.86 -5.17 -8.41
C SER A 282 1.88 -4.09 -9.52
N GLY A 283 1.99 -4.49 -10.78
CA GLY A 283 2.20 -3.59 -11.91
C GLY A 283 3.69 -3.35 -12.22
N LEU A 284 4.00 -3.00 -13.47
CA LEU A 284 5.36 -2.68 -13.92
C LEU A 284 5.45 -1.23 -14.39
N SER A 285 6.45 -0.51 -13.90
CA SER A 285 6.81 0.82 -14.41
C SER A 285 7.63 0.65 -15.69
N PRO A 286 7.24 1.27 -16.82
CA PRO A 286 7.98 1.14 -18.08
C PRO A 286 9.34 1.85 -18.07
N THR A 287 9.62 2.69 -17.07
CA THR A 287 10.84 3.51 -16.98
C THR A 287 11.74 3.17 -15.80
N GLU A 288 11.28 2.33 -14.87
CA GLU A 288 11.99 2.02 -13.62
C GLU A 288 12.07 0.51 -13.41
N GLU A 289 12.55 -0.21 -14.43
CA GLU A 289 12.76 -1.64 -14.33
C GLU A 289 13.97 -1.93 -13.43
N ARG A 290 13.79 -2.83 -12.46
CA ARG A 290 14.85 -3.30 -11.54
C ARG A 290 14.90 -4.83 -11.48
N PRO A 291 15.32 -5.51 -12.56
CA PRO A 291 15.43 -6.98 -12.58
C PRO A 291 16.33 -7.52 -11.48
N ASP A 292 17.35 -6.77 -11.07
CA ASP A 292 18.27 -7.08 -9.99
C ASP A 292 17.58 -7.25 -8.63
N MET A 293 16.41 -6.63 -8.46
CA MET A 293 15.63 -6.70 -7.22
C MET A 293 14.72 -7.93 -7.16
N VAL A 294 14.44 -8.60 -8.28
CA VAL A 294 13.54 -9.76 -8.32
C VAL A 294 14.04 -10.90 -7.42
N PRO A 295 15.30 -11.34 -7.50
CA PRO A 295 15.79 -12.43 -6.66
C PRO A 295 15.80 -12.09 -5.16
N LEU A 296 16.03 -10.81 -4.84
CA LEU A 296 16.03 -10.28 -3.48
C LEU A 296 14.62 -10.27 -2.90
N PHE A 297 13.66 -9.75 -3.65
CA PHE A 297 12.25 -9.68 -3.28
C PHE A 297 11.67 -11.08 -2.98
N PHE A 298 11.88 -12.06 -3.86
CA PHE A 298 11.42 -13.43 -3.66
C PHE A 298 12.26 -14.24 -2.65
N SER A 299 13.36 -13.68 -2.11
CA SER A 299 14.07 -14.27 -0.97
C SER A 299 13.41 -13.96 0.37
N VAL A 300 12.65 -12.86 0.44
CA VAL A 300 12.00 -12.38 1.67
C VAL A 300 10.48 -12.50 1.66
N MET A 301 9.87 -12.59 0.47
CA MET A 301 8.43 -12.76 0.30
C MET A 301 8.05 -14.07 -0.41
N PRO A 302 6.84 -14.61 -0.15
CA PRO A 302 5.90 -14.18 0.89
C PRO A 302 6.32 -14.66 2.30
N SER A 303 6.22 -13.76 3.27
CA SER A 303 6.03 -14.06 4.69
C SER A 303 4.61 -14.62 4.90
N PRO A 304 4.30 -15.36 5.99
CA PRO A 304 2.97 -15.94 6.20
C PRO A 304 1.83 -14.92 6.12
N ILE A 305 0.72 -15.31 5.49
CA ILE A 305 -0.48 -14.48 5.32
C ILE A 305 -1.69 -15.26 5.80
N SER A 306 -2.46 -14.71 6.75
CA SER A 306 -3.77 -15.29 7.09
C SER A 306 -4.68 -15.30 5.86
N MET A 307 -5.36 -16.43 5.63
CA MET A 307 -6.40 -16.51 4.60
C MET A 307 -7.54 -15.50 4.84
N ARG A 308 -7.76 -15.07 6.10
CA ARG A 308 -8.73 -14.04 6.43
C ARG A 308 -8.30 -12.63 5.98
N ILE A 309 -6.99 -12.33 5.89
CA ILE A 309 -6.51 -11.09 5.25
C ILE A 309 -6.86 -11.08 3.77
N LEU A 310 -6.59 -12.18 3.06
CA LEU A 310 -6.94 -12.32 1.64
C LEU A 310 -8.45 -12.21 1.44
N ALA A 311 -9.22 -12.89 2.29
CA ALA A 311 -10.67 -12.82 2.29
C ALA A 311 -11.18 -11.38 2.48
N HIS A 312 -10.60 -10.63 3.42
CA HIS A 312 -11.02 -9.27 3.68
C HIS A 312 -10.69 -8.33 2.50
N PHE A 313 -9.49 -8.39 1.94
CA PHE A 313 -9.16 -7.58 0.75
C PHE A 313 -10.00 -7.96 -0.48
N GLY A 314 -10.37 -9.24 -0.64
CA GLY A 314 -11.31 -9.66 -1.68
C GLY A 314 -12.67 -8.98 -1.54
N GLN A 315 -13.19 -8.84 -0.32
CA GLN A 315 -14.44 -8.09 -0.05
C GLN A 315 -14.31 -6.61 -0.40
N LEU A 316 -13.17 -5.98 -0.14
CA LEU A 316 -12.92 -4.57 -0.51
C LEU A 316 -12.92 -4.39 -2.04
N ILE A 317 -12.39 -5.35 -2.79
CA ILE A 317 -12.41 -5.34 -4.27
C ILE A 317 -13.83 -5.53 -4.79
N GLU A 318 -14.58 -6.47 -4.22
CA GLU A 318 -15.95 -6.80 -4.65
C GLU A 318 -16.94 -5.68 -4.34
N THR A 319 -16.91 -5.17 -3.10
CA THR A 319 -17.88 -4.17 -2.62
C THR A 319 -17.48 -2.75 -2.95
N THR A 320 -16.22 -2.52 -3.33
CA THR A 320 -15.60 -1.21 -3.52
C THR A 320 -15.67 -0.29 -2.28
N ARG A 321 -15.95 -0.87 -1.11
CA ARG A 321 -16.10 -0.18 0.17
C ARG A 321 -14.93 -0.49 1.09
N PHE A 322 -14.46 0.54 1.79
CA PHE A 322 -13.53 0.36 2.90
C PHE A 322 -14.33 0.05 4.17
N GLN A 323 -14.56 -1.23 4.44
CA GLN A 323 -15.49 -1.73 5.45
C GLN A 323 -14.87 -2.78 6.36
N LYS A 324 -15.53 -3.06 7.50
CA LYS A 324 -15.19 -4.21 8.36
C LYS A 324 -15.46 -5.53 7.64
N PHE A 325 -14.90 -6.62 8.18
CA PHE A 325 -15.00 -7.94 7.57
C PHE A 325 -16.45 -8.42 7.54
N ASP A 326 -16.95 -8.78 6.36
CA ASP A 326 -18.27 -9.39 6.22
C ASP A 326 -18.15 -10.89 6.54
N TYR A 327 -18.88 -11.38 7.55
CA TYR A 327 -18.90 -12.81 7.85
C TYR A 327 -19.77 -13.59 6.86
N ARG A 328 -20.52 -12.90 5.98
CA ARG A 328 -21.49 -13.48 5.03
C ARG A 328 -22.58 -14.32 5.71
N ASP A 329 -22.75 -14.07 6.99
CA ASP A 329 -23.79 -14.63 7.83
C ASP A 329 -24.41 -13.46 8.60
N ASP A 330 -25.70 -13.22 8.34
CA ASP A 330 -26.45 -12.10 8.89
C ASP A 330 -26.52 -12.16 10.42
N GLN A 331 -26.56 -13.36 11.02
CA GLN A 331 -26.59 -13.54 12.47
C GLN A 331 -25.23 -13.19 13.06
N ILE A 332 -24.14 -13.70 12.47
CA ILE A 332 -22.79 -13.37 12.94
C ILE A 332 -22.49 -11.87 12.80
N ASN A 333 -22.89 -11.26 11.69
CA ASN A 333 -22.75 -9.81 11.49
C ASN A 333 -23.58 -9.02 12.51
N LEU A 334 -24.82 -9.44 12.79
CA LEU A 334 -25.67 -8.81 13.80
C LEU A 334 -25.06 -8.92 15.20
N GLU A 335 -24.52 -10.08 15.57
CA GLU A 335 -23.83 -10.29 16.85
C GLU A 335 -22.55 -9.46 16.97
N LYS A 336 -21.76 -9.38 15.90
CA LYS A 336 -20.45 -8.68 15.90
C LYS A 336 -20.58 -7.16 15.80
N TYR A 337 -21.56 -6.68 15.04
CA TYR A 337 -21.65 -5.27 14.65
C TYR A 337 -22.95 -4.58 15.04
N GLY A 338 -23.97 -5.33 15.48
CA GLY A 338 -25.32 -4.80 15.69
C GLY A 338 -26.05 -4.46 14.39
N SER A 339 -25.53 -4.92 13.24
CA SER A 339 -26.11 -4.68 11.91
C SER A 339 -25.91 -5.88 10.98
N LEU A 340 -26.88 -6.14 10.10
CA LEU A 340 -26.82 -7.26 9.14
C LEU A 340 -25.64 -7.14 8.15
N LYS A 341 -25.22 -5.91 7.85
CA LYS A 341 -24.06 -5.63 7.00
C LYS A 341 -22.93 -5.03 7.83
N PRO A 342 -21.66 -5.30 7.49
CA PRO A 342 -20.54 -4.67 8.17
C PRO A 342 -20.52 -3.15 7.92
N PRO A 343 -20.18 -2.35 8.96
CA PRO A 343 -20.06 -0.91 8.82
C PRO A 343 -18.80 -0.51 8.03
N ASP A 344 -18.86 0.67 7.41
CA ASP A 344 -17.71 1.28 6.74
C ASP A 344 -16.74 1.91 7.76
N TYR A 345 -15.45 1.84 7.48
CA TYR A 345 -14.46 2.65 8.16
C TYR A 345 -14.57 4.10 7.65
N ASN A 346 -15.01 5.01 8.51
CA ASN A 346 -15.17 6.41 8.13
C ASN A 346 -13.83 7.17 8.16
N ILE A 347 -13.15 7.21 7.01
CA ILE A 347 -11.86 7.91 6.84
C ILE A 347 -11.92 9.39 7.25
N SER A 348 -13.09 10.03 7.17
CA SER A 348 -13.26 11.44 7.60
C SER A 348 -13.02 11.63 9.11
N GLN A 349 -12.99 10.55 9.89
CA GLN A 349 -12.69 10.60 11.32
C GLN A 349 -11.20 10.69 11.62
N ILE A 350 -10.32 10.41 10.65
CA ILE A 350 -8.87 10.51 10.82
C ILE A 350 -8.48 11.98 10.90
N SER A 351 -8.03 12.40 12.08
CA SER A 351 -7.55 13.76 12.39
C SER A 351 -6.04 13.92 12.20
N LEU A 352 -5.30 12.81 12.18
CA LEU A 352 -3.84 12.79 12.03
C LEU A 352 -3.43 13.28 10.62
N PRO A 353 -2.32 14.02 10.49
CA PRO A 353 -1.80 14.38 9.19
C PRO A 353 -1.36 13.12 8.43
N ILE A 354 -1.82 12.97 7.19
CA ILE A 354 -1.51 11.84 6.30
C ILE A 354 -0.71 12.34 5.10
N GLN A 355 0.42 11.69 4.83
CA GLN A 355 1.15 11.82 3.58
C GLN A 355 0.89 10.58 2.72
N LEU A 356 0.34 10.79 1.52
CA LEU A 356 -0.04 9.70 0.62
C LEU A 356 0.93 9.63 -0.56
N PHE A 357 1.45 8.43 -0.82
CA PHE A 357 2.30 8.12 -1.96
C PHE A 357 1.65 6.98 -2.74
N THR A 358 1.30 7.24 -4.01
CA THR A 358 0.68 6.25 -4.88
C THR A 358 1.49 6.09 -6.16
N GLY A 359 1.55 4.87 -6.68
CA GLY A 359 2.20 4.58 -7.96
C GLY A 359 1.23 4.79 -9.12
N THR A 360 1.66 5.45 -10.20
CA THR A 360 0.80 5.63 -11.40
C THR A 360 0.56 4.31 -12.14
N TYR A 361 1.47 3.35 -11.99
CA TYR A 361 1.41 2.01 -12.58
C TYR A 361 1.09 0.92 -11.55
N ASP A 362 0.69 1.30 -10.34
CA ASP A 362 0.31 0.37 -9.30
C ASP A 362 -1.04 -0.29 -9.66
N PHE A 363 -1.04 -1.62 -9.72
CA PHE A 363 -2.23 -2.40 -10.04
C PHE A 363 -3.09 -2.71 -8.81
N SER A 364 -2.52 -2.66 -7.60
CA SER A 364 -3.21 -2.99 -6.35
C SER A 364 -3.81 -1.75 -5.68
N SER A 365 -3.10 -0.62 -5.72
CA SER A 365 -3.50 0.66 -5.13
C SER A 365 -3.49 1.74 -6.22
N SER A 366 -4.54 1.79 -7.05
CA SER A 366 -4.55 2.73 -8.16
C SER A 366 -4.60 4.16 -7.65
N ASP A 367 -3.82 5.05 -8.26
CA ASP A 367 -3.91 6.50 -8.02
C ASP A 367 -5.34 7.04 -8.16
N LYS A 368 -6.20 6.42 -8.97
CA LYS A 368 -7.61 6.78 -9.12
C LYS A 368 -8.43 6.62 -7.84
N ASP A 369 -8.11 5.63 -7.01
CA ASP A 369 -8.83 5.35 -5.77
C ASP A 369 -8.59 6.46 -4.71
N PHE A 370 -7.50 7.22 -4.84
CA PHE A 370 -7.12 8.30 -3.91
C PHE A 370 -7.22 9.71 -4.52
N CYS A 371 -6.86 9.86 -5.79
CA CYS A 371 -6.84 11.13 -6.51
C CYS A 371 -8.18 11.48 -7.18
N GLY A 372 -9.13 10.53 -7.23
CA GLY A 372 -10.45 10.73 -7.83
C GLY A 372 -11.22 11.93 -7.27
N GLY A 373 -10.99 12.31 -6.01
CA GLY A 373 -11.57 13.51 -5.41
C GLY A 373 -10.88 14.84 -5.79
N TRP A 374 -9.60 14.81 -6.12
CA TRP A 374 -8.79 16.04 -6.30
C TRP A 374 -8.75 16.54 -7.73
N THR A 375 -8.77 15.63 -8.72
CA THR A 375 -8.81 15.99 -10.14
C THR A 375 -10.24 15.92 -10.65
N LEU A 376 -10.76 17.02 -11.19
CA LEU A 376 -12.09 17.03 -11.82
C LEU A 376 -11.94 16.81 -13.32
N LYS A 377 -12.48 15.70 -13.82
CA LYS A 377 -12.60 15.44 -15.26
C LYS A 377 -13.93 16.01 -15.75
N THR A 378 -14.06 16.20 -17.06
CA THR A 378 -15.30 16.67 -17.69
C THR A 378 -16.51 15.82 -17.29
N ARG A 379 -16.34 14.50 -17.16
CA ARG A 379 -17.41 13.60 -16.67
C ARG A 379 -17.88 13.95 -15.26
N ASP A 380 -16.96 14.29 -14.37
CA ASP A 380 -17.26 14.59 -12.97
C ASP A 380 -17.93 15.96 -12.85
N ILE A 381 -17.48 16.93 -13.65
CA ILE A 381 -18.08 18.26 -13.77
C ILE A 381 -19.54 18.13 -14.23
N ASN A 382 -19.79 17.38 -15.32
CA ASN A 382 -21.15 17.18 -15.83
C ASN A 382 -22.08 16.52 -14.79
N LYS A 383 -21.55 15.59 -13.99
CA LYS A 383 -22.32 14.96 -12.90
C LYS A 383 -22.65 15.97 -11.79
N LEU A 384 -21.70 16.80 -11.39
CA LEU A 384 -21.92 17.84 -10.36
C LEU A 384 -22.96 18.86 -10.81
N GLU A 385 -22.88 19.32 -12.05
CA GLU A 385 -23.85 20.26 -12.61
C GLU A 385 -25.25 19.63 -12.74
N ALA A 386 -25.33 18.37 -13.16
CA ALA A 386 -26.60 17.65 -13.22
C ALA A 386 -27.22 17.46 -11.82
N PHE A 387 -26.40 17.18 -10.81
CA PHE A 387 -26.82 17.06 -9.43
C PHE A 387 -27.34 18.38 -8.86
N GLU A 388 -26.65 19.50 -9.09
CA GLU A 388 -27.10 20.82 -8.68
C GLU A 388 -28.45 21.19 -9.33
N MET A 389 -28.61 20.93 -10.63
CA MET A 389 -29.89 21.12 -11.33
C MET A 389 -31.01 20.21 -10.81
N TRP A 390 -30.67 19.02 -10.34
CA TRP A 390 -31.62 18.10 -9.70
C TRP A 390 -32.08 18.64 -8.35
N LEU A 391 -31.16 19.15 -7.52
CA LEU A 391 -31.49 19.80 -6.24
C LEU A 391 -32.44 20.99 -6.43
N TYR A 392 -32.13 21.88 -7.38
CA TYR A 392 -32.97 23.04 -7.68
C TYR A 392 -34.40 22.66 -8.10
N ARG A 393 -34.56 21.62 -8.92
CA ARG A 393 -35.90 21.12 -9.29
C ARG A 393 -36.66 20.56 -8.10
N ARG A 394 -35.99 19.88 -7.17
CA ARG A 394 -36.58 19.36 -5.94
C ARG A 394 -37.03 20.50 -5.02
N ILE A 395 -36.20 21.52 -4.84
CA ILE A 395 -36.52 22.71 -4.04
C ILE A 395 -37.76 23.43 -4.60
N LEU A 396 -37.81 23.63 -5.93
CA LEU A 396 -38.94 24.27 -6.60
C LEU A 396 -40.15 23.35 -6.81
N LYS A 397 -40.09 22.09 -6.33
CA LYS A 397 -41.13 21.06 -6.51
C LYS A 397 -41.59 20.91 -7.97
N ILE A 398 -40.66 21.01 -8.92
CA ILE A 398 -40.96 20.89 -10.36
C ILE A 398 -41.10 19.39 -10.71
N PRO A 399 -42.28 18.93 -11.14
CA PRO A 399 -42.45 17.56 -11.59
C PRO A 399 -41.78 17.37 -12.96
N TRP A 400 -41.31 16.15 -13.23
CA TRP A 400 -40.63 15.83 -14.48
C TRP A 400 -41.55 16.03 -15.71
N THR A 401 -42.87 15.86 -15.53
CA THR A 401 -43.89 16.06 -16.58
C THR A 401 -44.04 17.51 -17.03
N ALA A 402 -43.58 18.48 -16.24
CA ALA A 402 -43.70 19.89 -16.57
C ALA A 402 -42.78 20.33 -17.73
N LYS A 403 -41.83 19.49 -18.16
CA LYS A 403 -40.91 19.74 -19.29
C LYS A 403 -40.22 21.13 -19.23
N ILE A 404 -39.86 21.58 -18.03
CA ILE A 404 -39.21 22.88 -17.80
C ILE A 404 -37.70 22.77 -18.06
N THR A 405 -37.18 23.71 -18.85
CA THR A 405 -35.76 23.75 -19.23
C THR A 405 -34.85 24.09 -18.04
N ASN A 406 -33.56 23.71 -18.12
CA ASN A 406 -32.58 24.09 -17.09
C ASN A 406 -32.46 25.61 -16.92
N ILE A 407 -32.61 26.37 -18.01
CA ILE A 407 -32.51 27.83 -18.01
C ILE A 407 -33.65 28.43 -17.19
N ASP A 408 -34.88 27.93 -17.37
CA ASP A 408 -36.04 28.42 -16.63
C ASP A 408 -35.98 28.05 -15.15
N VAL A 409 -35.41 26.90 -14.80
CA VAL A 409 -35.15 26.52 -13.41
C VAL A 409 -34.20 27.51 -12.74
N LEU A 410 -33.10 27.90 -13.40
CA LEU A 410 -32.15 28.87 -12.86
C LEU A 410 -32.75 30.27 -12.72
N LYS A 411 -33.57 30.70 -13.70
CA LYS A 411 -34.32 31.98 -13.61
C LYS A 411 -35.24 32.03 -12.39
N ARG A 412 -35.91 30.92 -12.06
CA ARG A 412 -36.83 30.84 -10.90
C ARG A 412 -36.11 30.94 -9.55
N ILE A 413 -34.91 30.39 -9.46
CA ILE A 413 -34.08 30.45 -8.25
C ILE A 413 -33.27 31.76 -8.18
N ILE A 414 -33.25 32.54 -9.26
CA ILE A 414 -32.47 33.79 -9.39
C ILE A 414 -31.00 33.53 -9.04
N GLN A 415 -30.46 32.41 -9.53
CA GLN A 415 -29.08 32.03 -9.26
C GLN A 415 -28.49 31.31 -10.47
N GLU A 416 -27.21 31.58 -10.71
CA GLU A 416 -26.38 30.75 -11.59
C GLU A 416 -25.91 29.50 -10.83
N ARG A 417 -25.40 28.50 -11.54
CA ARG A 417 -24.77 27.33 -10.91
C ARG A 417 -23.59 27.79 -10.04
N GLN A 418 -23.59 27.43 -8.76
CA GLN A 418 -22.60 27.86 -7.78
C GLN A 418 -21.72 26.72 -7.27
N LEU A 419 -22.20 25.47 -7.35
CA LEU A 419 -21.53 24.33 -6.74
C LEU A 419 -20.13 24.13 -7.33
N PHE A 420 -20.04 24.11 -8.66
CA PHE A 420 -18.76 23.94 -9.33
C PHE A 420 -17.82 25.13 -9.08
N GLU A 421 -18.34 26.36 -9.11
CA GLU A 421 -17.57 27.57 -8.80
C GLU A 421 -16.98 27.56 -7.39
N THR A 422 -17.78 27.15 -6.42
CA THR A 422 -17.34 26.98 -5.03
C THR A 422 -16.20 25.97 -4.95
N ILE A 423 -16.28 24.86 -5.70
CA ILE A 423 -15.23 23.85 -5.73
C ILE A 423 -13.95 24.39 -6.39
N LYS A 424 -14.03 25.13 -7.50
CA LYS A 424 -12.87 25.76 -8.14
C LYS A 424 -12.16 26.70 -7.16
N LYS A 425 -12.91 27.56 -6.49
CA LYS A 425 -12.40 28.54 -5.52
C LYS A 425 -11.72 27.86 -4.32
N ARG A 426 -12.37 26.86 -3.71
CA ARG A 426 -11.80 26.11 -2.57
C ARG A 426 -10.53 25.35 -2.95
N LYS A 427 -10.53 24.67 -4.10
CA LYS A 427 -9.35 23.95 -4.59
C LYS A 427 -8.19 24.90 -4.88
N THR A 428 -8.46 26.07 -5.44
CA THR A 428 -7.43 27.07 -5.72
C THR A 428 -6.90 27.70 -4.42
N ALA A 429 -7.77 28.00 -3.46
CA ALA A 429 -7.36 28.47 -2.13
C ALA A 429 -6.43 27.50 -1.40
N TYR A 430 -6.71 26.20 -1.52
CA TYR A 430 -5.89 25.15 -0.92
C TYR A 430 -4.45 25.09 -1.47
N LEU A 431 -4.25 25.37 -2.77
CA LEU A 431 -2.91 25.51 -3.33
C LEU A 431 -2.10 26.60 -2.63
N GLY A 432 -2.71 27.76 -2.40
CA GLY A 432 -2.07 28.84 -1.66
C GLY A 432 -1.70 28.44 -0.23
N HIS A 433 -2.54 27.66 0.44
CA HIS A 433 -2.26 27.12 1.79
C HIS A 433 -1.04 26.20 1.80
N ILE A 434 -0.94 25.27 0.85
CA ILE A 434 0.19 24.34 0.73
C ILE A 434 1.50 25.08 0.47
N ILE A 435 1.52 26.03 -0.46
CA ILE A 435 2.74 26.73 -0.86
C ILE A 435 3.29 27.64 0.25
N ARG A 436 2.43 28.18 1.12
CA ARG A 436 2.85 29.11 2.17
C ARG A 436 3.22 28.45 3.50
N ASN A 437 2.79 27.21 3.74
CA ASN A 437 3.04 26.54 5.01
C ASN A 437 4.19 25.53 4.88
N GLY A 438 5.27 25.77 5.64
CA GLY A 438 6.48 24.94 5.66
C GLY A 438 6.26 23.50 6.14
N GLN A 439 5.14 23.20 6.79
CA GLN A 439 4.74 21.83 7.13
C GLN A 439 4.47 20.96 5.89
N TYR A 440 4.34 21.55 4.71
CA TYR A 440 4.10 20.87 3.44
C TYR A 440 5.32 20.89 2.51
N GLN A 441 6.53 21.06 3.04
CA GLN A 441 7.78 21.13 2.25
C GLN A 441 7.93 19.98 1.24
N PHE A 442 7.45 18.78 1.60
CA PHE A 442 7.43 17.62 0.71
C PHE A 442 6.44 17.76 -0.48
N LEU A 443 5.25 18.34 -0.27
CA LEU A 443 4.30 18.63 -1.36
C LEU A 443 4.84 19.71 -2.32
N GLN A 444 5.61 20.66 -1.79
CA GLN A 444 6.26 21.70 -2.60
C GLN A 444 7.30 21.11 -3.56
N LEU A 445 8.08 20.12 -3.11
CA LEU A 445 9.06 19.40 -3.93
C LEU A 445 8.42 18.59 -5.09
N ILE A 446 7.20 18.06 -4.89
CA ILE A 446 6.45 17.31 -5.93
C ILE A 446 5.99 18.24 -7.07
N ILE A 447 5.67 19.50 -6.77
CA ILE A 447 5.20 20.46 -7.77
C ILE A 447 6.34 20.86 -8.74
N GLU A 448 7.59 20.82 -8.27
CA GLU A 448 8.78 21.24 -9.04
C GLU A 448 9.37 20.14 -9.94
N GLY A 449 8.88 18.90 -9.86
CA GLY A 449 9.38 17.77 -10.65
C GLY A 449 9.11 17.85 -12.16
N LYS A 450 10.06 17.40 -12.99
CA LYS A 450 9.89 17.27 -14.46
C LYS A 450 9.08 16.00 -14.80
N ARG A 451 8.06 16.12 -15.66
CA ARG A 451 7.27 14.99 -16.19
C ARG A 451 7.71 14.60 -17.60
N GLY A 452 7.67 13.30 -17.91
CA GLY A 452 7.98 12.73 -19.23
C GLY A 452 6.99 13.12 -20.34
N ILE A 453 7.42 12.92 -21.59
CA ILE A 453 6.72 13.33 -22.83
C ILE A 453 5.63 12.32 -23.19
N GLY A 454 4.38 12.79 -23.39
CA GLY A 454 3.21 11.97 -23.78
C GLY A 454 1.86 12.71 -23.70
N ARG A 455 0.74 12.03 -24.04
CA ARG A 455 -0.62 12.61 -24.02
C ARG A 455 -0.97 13.10 -22.60
N LYS A 456 -1.03 14.42 -22.42
CA LYS A 456 -1.19 15.07 -21.11
C LYS A 456 -2.55 14.69 -20.48
N LYS A 457 -2.54 13.88 -19.42
CA LYS A 457 -3.72 13.62 -18.57
C LYS A 457 -4.13 14.90 -17.81
N MET A 458 -5.41 15.03 -17.48
CA MET A 458 -5.89 16.08 -16.58
C MET A 458 -5.38 15.82 -15.16
N SER A 459 -4.97 16.88 -14.46
CA SER A 459 -4.48 16.81 -13.08
C SER A 459 -5.01 18.02 -12.28
N TRP A 460 -4.99 17.94 -10.95
CA TRP A 460 -5.43 19.03 -10.08
C TRP A 460 -4.73 20.39 -10.39
N LEU A 461 -3.41 20.43 -10.52
CA LEU A 461 -2.70 21.67 -10.93
C LEU A 461 -3.08 22.13 -12.35
N ARG A 462 -3.45 21.20 -13.25
CA ARG A 462 -3.92 21.59 -14.59
C ARG A 462 -5.33 22.15 -14.53
N ASN A 463 -6.20 21.62 -13.67
CA ASN A 463 -7.50 22.22 -13.39
C ASN A 463 -7.33 23.66 -12.90
N ILE A 464 -6.49 23.89 -11.88
CA ILE A 464 -6.26 25.24 -11.33
C ILE A 464 -5.73 26.20 -12.40
N ARG A 465 -4.74 25.77 -13.20
CA ARG A 465 -4.22 26.60 -14.30
C ARG A 465 -5.28 26.95 -15.35
N GLN A 466 -6.15 26.00 -15.70
CA GLN A 466 -7.27 26.26 -16.61
C GLN A 466 -8.30 27.20 -16.01
N TRP A 467 -8.63 27.06 -14.72
CA TRP A 467 -9.60 27.92 -14.04
C TRP A 467 -9.09 29.33 -13.79
N THR A 468 -7.79 29.49 -13.57
CA THR A 468 -7.16 30.79 -13.27
C THR A 468 -6.60 31.48 -14.50
N GLY A 469 -6.51 30.78 -15.65
CA GLY A 469 -5.83 31.28 -16.85
C GLY A 469 -4.30 31.32 -16.75
N ILE A 470 -3.72 30.91 -15.63
CA ILE A 470 -2.26 30.95 -15.41
C ILE A 470 -1.63 29.70 -16.01
N ASN A 471 -1.12 29.79 -17.23
CA ASN A 471 -0.61 28.61 -17.96
C ASN A 471 0.71 28.06 -17.41
N ASP A 472 1.54 28.91 -16.81
CA ASP A 472 2.84 28.55 -16.25
C ASP A 472 2.76 28.14 -14.76
N ILE A 473 3.45 27.06 -14.41
CA ILE A 473 3.48 26.54 -13.04
C ILE A 473 4.30 27.44 -12.12
N LYS A 474 5.43 28.00 -12.59
CA LYS A 474 6.28 28.85 -11.75
C LYS A 474 5.56 30.14 -11.38
N SER A 475 4.88 30.76 -12.34
CA SER A 475 4.02 31.92 -12.09
C SER A 475 2.89 31.60 -11.11
N LEU A 476 2.24 30.44 -11.25
CA LEU A 476 1.20 30.01 -10.31
C LEU A 476 1.74 29.84 -8.88
N ILE A 477 2.92 29.22 -8.72
CA ILE A 477 3.57 29.07 -7.41
C ILE A 477 3.97 30.43 -6.84
N HIS A 478 4.54 31.31 -7.66
CA HIS A 478 4.94 32.65 -7.23
C HIS A 478 3.74 33.45 -6.70
N ILE A 479 2.63 33.43 -7.43
CA ILE A 479 1.35 34.03 -7.00
C ILE A 479 0.85 33.37 -5.72
N ALA A 480 0.90 32.03 -5.63
CA ALA A 480 0.44 31.29 -4.46
C ALA A 480 1.23 31.61 -3.18
N ARG A 481 2.50 32.03 -3.28
CA ARG A 481 3.30 32.51 -2.14
C ARG A 481 2.76 33.81 -1.55
N ASN A 482 2.15 34.67 -2.35
CA ASN A 482 1.56 35.93 -1.89
C ASN A 482 0.06 35.75 -1.59
N ARG A 483 -0.33 35.94 -0.32
CA ARG A 483 -1.71 35.74 0.13
C ARG A 483 -2.72 36.66 -0.56
N GLU A 484 -2.33 37.89 -0.88
CA GLU A 484 -3.19 38.92 -1.44
C GLU A 484 -3.39 38.72 -2.95
N LEU A 485 -2.30 38.43 -3.67
CA LEU A 485 -2.37 38.05 -5.09
C LEU A 485 -3.22 36.78 -5.28
N MET A 486 -3.03 35.79 -4.42
CA MET A 486 -3.81 34.56 -4.48
C MET A 486 -5.30 34.79 -4.19
N LYS A 487 -5.63 35.71 -3.26
CA LYS A 487 -7.01 36.10 -2.97
C LYS A 487 -7.68 36.74 -4.18
N ASN A 488 -6.97 37.62 -4.89
CA ASN A 488 -7.46 38.26 -6.12
C ASN A 488 -7.68 37.23 -7.23
N VAL A 489 -6.75 36.28 -7.41
CA VAL A 489 -6.93 35.19 -8.38
C VAL A 489 -8.16 34.36 -8.06
N ILE A 490 -8.39 34.01 -6.80
CA ILE A 490 -9.57 33.21 -6.38
C ILE A 490 -10.88 33.99 -6.59
N ALA A 491 -10.88 35.31 -6.35
CA ALA A 491 -12.06 36.15 -6.54
C ALA A 491 -12.51 36.20 -8.00
N ASN A 492 -11.56 36.14 -8.94
CA ASN A 492 -11.80 36.24 -10.39
C ASN A 492 -12.02 34.87 -11.08
N ILE A 493 -12.20 33.78 -10.33
CA ILE A 493 -12.58 32.49 -10.88
C ILE A 493 -14.09 32.49 -11.17
N HIS A 494 -14.43 32.24 -12.44
CA HIS A 494 -15.77 32.06 -12.98
C HIS A 494 -15.93 30.70 -13.66
#